data_AF-A0A2V5SIK2-F1
#
_entry.id   AF-A0A2V5SIK2-F1
#
_cell.length_a   1.000
_cell.length_b   1.000
_cell.length_c   1.000
_cell.angle_alpha   90.00
_cell.angle_beta   90.00
_cell.angle_gamma   90.00
#
_symmetry.space_group_name_H-M   'P 1'
#
loop_
_entity.id
_entity.type
_entity.pdbx_description
1 polymer ?
#
loop_
_entity_poly.entity_id
_entity_poly.type
_entity_poly.pdbx_seq_one_letter_code
_entity_poly.pdbx_strand_id
1 'polypeptide(L)' 'SALAKSRKLGGSGGLIAVDKNGNIALPFNTSGMYRGFLREDGTFAVDIYRDR' A
#
# COMPACT_ATOMS: atom_id res chain seq x y z
N SER A 1 1.78 6.05 11.67
CA SER A 1 1.78 4.77 10.93
C SER A 1 3.18 4.16 10.94
N ALA A 2 3.30 2.85 10.65
CA ALA A 2 4.60 2.16 10.57
C ALA A 2 5.54 2.82 9.54
N LEU A 3 5.01 3.24 8.40
CA LEU A 3 5.75 3.97 7.36
C LEU A 3 6.25 5.34 7.80
N ALA A 4 5.48 6.07 8.62
CA ALA A 4 5.95 7.35 9.16
C ALA A 4 7.14 7.16 10.11
N LYS A 5 7.12 6.08 10.92
CA LYS A 5 8.25 5.71 11.78
C LYS A 5 9.46 5.29 10.96
N SER A 6 9.27 4.45 9.94
CA SER A 6 10.33 4.05 9.00
C SER A 6 10.99 5.26 8.33
N ARG A 7 10.20 6.21 7.80
CA ARG A 7 10.71 7.44 7.17
C ARG A 7 11.58 8.26 8.12
N LYS A 8 11.18 8.43 9.39
CA LYS A 8 11.97 9.16 10.40
C LYS A 8 13.33 8.50 10.69
N LEU A 9 13.46 7.21 10.43
CA LEU A 9 14.69 6.43 10.58
C LEU A 9 15.47 6.30 9.26
N GLY A 10 15.09 7.04 8.20
CA GLY A 10 15.71 6.96 6.88
C GLY A 10 15.24 5.78 6.02
N GLY A 11 14.23 5.03 6.46
CA GLY A 11 13.71 3.86 5.74
C GLY A 11 12.80 4.23 4.57
N SER A 12 12.94 3.46 3.48
CA SER A 12 12.07 3.52 2.32
C SER A 12 11.43 2.16 2.04
N GLY A 13 10.16 2.16 1.63
CA GLY A 13 9.40 0.97 1.30
C GLY A 13 7.89 1.22 1.24
N GLY A 14 7.14 0.12 1.35
CA GLY A 14 5.69 0.10 1.43
C GLY A 14 5.22 -1.12 2.18
N LEU A 15 3.92 -1.19 2.42
CA LEU A 15 3.29 -2.38 3.00
C LEU A 15 1.90 -2.57 2.38
N ILE A 16 1.45 -3.80 2.39
CA ILE A 16 0.07 -4.17 2.07
C ILE A 16 -0.54 -4.72 3.36
N ALA A 17 -1.70 -4.20 3.73
CA ALA A 17 -2.41 -4.63 4.92
C ALA A 17 -3.91 -4.78 4.63
N VAL A 18 -4.51 -5.78 5.29
CA VAL A 18 -5.95 -6.02 5.30
C VAL A 18 -6.39 -6.13 6.76
N ASP A 19 -7.45 -5.43 7.15
CA ASP A 19 -8.00 -5.53 8.50
C ASP A 19 -9.11 -6.60 8.60
N LYS A 20 -9.63 -6.82 9.81
CA LYS A 20 -10.69 -7.81 10.07
C LYS A 20 -12.02 -7.53 9.36
N ASN A 21 -12.21 -6.33 8.83
CA ASN A 21 -13.41 -5.91 8.10
C ASN A 21 -13.18 -5.94 6.58
N GLY A 22 -12.00 -6.38 6.10
CA GLY A 22 -11.66 -6.43 4.69
C GLY A 22 -11.21 -5.08 4.10
N ASN A 23 -10.92 -4.07 4.93
CA ASN A 23 -10.36 -2.82 4.44
C ASN A 23 -8.91 -3.05 3.99
N ILE A 24 -8.55 -2.51 2.83
CA ILE A 24 -7.24 -2.70 2.20
C ILE A 24 -6.45 -1.39 2.26
N ALA A 25 -5.22 -1.44 2.73
CA ALA A 25 -4.27 -0.33 2.71
C ALA A 25 -3.00 -0.75 1.97
N LEU A 26 -2.62 0.02 0.93
CA LEU A 26 -1.38 -0.18 0.18
C LEU A 26 -0.44 1.04 0.22
N PRO A 27 -0.10 1.60 1.40
CA PRO A 27 0.74 2.78 1.48
C PRO A 27 2.21 2.47 1.16
N PHE A 28 2.88 3.42 0.52
CA PHE A 28 4.31 3.37 0.23
C PHE A 28 4.93 4.77 0.31
N ASN A 29 6.26 4.84 0.46
CA ASN A 29 7.03 6.09 0.45
C ASN A 29 8.15 6.12 -0.61
N THR A 30 8.30 5.04 -1.37
CA THR A 30 9.17 4.93 -2.55
C THR A 30 8.62 5.74 -3.73
N SER A 31 9.40 5.81 -4.82
CA SER A 31 8.95 6.37 -6.11
C SER A 31 7.80 5.56 -6.72
N GLY A 32 7.77 4.25 -6.49
CA GLY A 32 6.68 3.35 -6.87
C GLY A 32 6.67 2.08 -6.02
N MET A 33 5.54 1.37 -6.07
CA MET A 33 5.34 0.06 -5.47
C MET A 33 4.44 -0.75 -6.41
N TYR A 34 5.02 -1.79 -7.04
CA TYR A 34 4.25 -2.82 -7.74
C TYR A 34 3.28 -3.45 -6.74
N ARG A 35 1.98 -3.31 -6.98
CA ARG A 35 0.94 -3.73 -6.05
C ARG A 35 -0.36 -4.03 -6.79
N GLY A 36 -1.20 -4.84 -6.15
CA GLY A 36 -2.58 -5.02 -6.59
C GLY A 36 -3.43 -5.62 -5.48
N PHE A 37 -4.74 -5.60 -5.70
CA PHE A 37 -5.70 -6.27 -4.82
C PHE A 37 -6.92 -6.74 -5.62
N LEU A 38 -7.65 -7.70 -5.06
CA LEU A 38 -8.97 -8.18 -5.52
C LEU A 38 -9.88 -8.33 -4.30
N ARG A 39 -11.15 -7.93 -4.45
CA ARG A 39 -12.22 -8.15 -3.46
C ARG A 39 -13.21 -9.19 -3.95
N GLU A 40 -13.99 -9.73 -3.02
CA GLU A 40 -15.05 -10.71 -3.32
C GLU A 40 -16.12 -10.16 -4.29
N ASP A 41 -16.38 -8.85 -4.25
CA ASP A 41 -17.30 -8.17 -5.16
C ASP A 41 -16.75 -7.96 -6.58
N GLY A 42 -15.54 -8.45 -6.86
CA GLY A 42 -14.86 -8.31 -8.15
C GLY A 42 -14.09 -7.00 -8.32
N THR A 43 -14.10 -6.09 -7.33
CA THR A 43 -13.30 -4.86 -7.39
C THR A 43 -11.82 -5.19 -7.27
N PHE A 44 -11.02 -4.72 -8.24
CA PHE A 44 -9.57 -4.95 -8.25
C PHE A 44 -8.80 -3.70 -8.70
N ALA A 45 -7.50 -3.67 -8.40
CA ALA A 45 -6.56 -2.70 -8.96
C ALA A 45 -5.17 -3.34 -9.12
N VAL A 46 -4.40 -2.84 -10.09
CA VAL A 46 -2.99 -3.19 -10.30
C VAL A 46 -2.24 -1.90 -10.65
N ASP A 47 -1.33 -1.50 -9.78
CA ASP A 47 -0.65 -0.21 -9.88
C ASP A 47 0.85 -0.35 -9.63
N ILE A 48 1.60 0.64 -10.12
CA ILE A 48 3.04 0.77 -9.84
C ILE A 48 3.32 2.13 -9.22
N TYR A 49 2.83 3.20 -9.82
CA TYR A 49 3.08 4.56 -9.35
C TYR A 49 1.90 5.09 -8.53
N ARG A 50 2.03 6.31 -8.00
CA ARG A 50 0.86 7.05 -7.50
C ARG A 50 0.09 7.57 -8.71
N ASP A 51 -1.23 7.53 -8.63
CA ASP A 51 -2.05 8.37 -9.48
C ASP A 51 -1.67 9.83 -9.23
N ARG A 52 -1.61 10.63 -10.30
CA ARG A 52 -1.18 12.04 -10.22
C ARG A 52 -2.17 12.88 -9.43
#